data_AF-A0A530KPG5-F1
#
_entry.id   AF-A0A530KPG5-F1
#
_cell.length_a   1.000
_cell.length_b   1.000
_cell.length_c   1.000
_cell.angle_alpha   90.00
_cell.angle_beta   90.00
_cell.angle_gamma   90.00
#
_symmetry.space_group_name_H-M   'P 1'
#
loop_
_entity.id
_entity.type
_entity.pdbx_description
1 polymer ?
#
loop_
_entity_poly.entity_id
_entity_poly.type
_entity_poly.pdbx_seq_one_letter_code
_entity_poly.pdbx_strand_id
1 'polypeptide(L)'
;MSKPDLFYSCHDGIWTRFYPETPEGEAAWRVMAEADCNGVVAFLSPQLPSILAQLRKAGLVVRRAKPVKPLSSEQLDAMLAALDG
;
A
#
# COMPACT_ATOMS: atom_id res chain seq x y z
N MET A 1 4.37 -17.82 8.61
CA MET A 1 4.26 -17.01 7.38
C MET A 1 4.92 -15.67 7.67
N SER A 2 5.94 -15.24 6.90
CA SER A 2 6.53 -13.91 7.10
C SER A 2 5.50 -12.82 6.83
N LYS A 3 5.51 -11.76 7.66
CA LYS A 3 4.73 -10.55 7.44
C LYS A 3 5.09 -9.99 6.06
N PRO A 4 4.12 -9.63 5.20
CA PRO A 4 4.42 -8.96 3.94
C PRO A 4 5.11 -7.62 4.20
N ASP A 5 6.09 -7.26 3.38
CA ASP A 5 6.77 -5.97 3.43
C ASP A 5 5.90 -4.86 2.83
N LEU A 6 5.14 -5.20 1.79
CA LEU A 6 4.24 -4.29 1.10
C LEU A 6 2.89 -4.95 0.84
N PHE A 7 1.82 -4.23 1.16
CA PHE A 7 0.49 -4.50 0.62
C PHE A 7 0.21 -3.60 -0.58
N TYR A 8 -0.58 -4.09 -1.55
CA TYR A 8 -1.12 -3.24 -2.61
C TYR A 8 -2.64 -3.37 -2.74
N SER A 9 -3.30 -2.26 -3.08
CA SER A 9 -4.75 -2.19 -3.25
C SER A 9 -5.10 -1.31 -4.44
N CYS A 10 -6.24 -1.58 -5.08
CA CYS A 10 -6.82 -0.78 -6.17
C CYS A 10 -8.29 -0.51 -5.82
N HIS A 11 -8.52 0.27 -4.76
CA HIS A 11 -9.86 0.51 -4.21
C HIS A 11 -10.74 1.36 -5.12
N ASP A 12 -10.15 2.26 -5.90
CA ASP A 12 -10.82 3.15 -6.84
C ASP A 12 -10.98 2.55 -8.25
N GLY A 13 -10.51 1.31 -8.46
CA GLY A 13 -10.58 0.60 -9.74
C GLY A 13 -9.59 1.08 -10.80
N ILE A 14 -8.79 2.10 -10.51
CA ILE A 14 -7.88 2.73 -11.49
C ILE A 14 -6.44 2.70 -10.98
N TRP A 15 -6.21 3.11 -9.74
CA TRP A 15 -4.89 3.34 -9.19
C TRP A 15 -4.53 2.29 -8.15
N THR A 16 -3.50 1.50 -8.48
CA THR A 16 -2.89 0.58 -7.53
C THR A 16 -1.90 1.33 -6.66
N ARG A 17 -2.15 1.38 -5.36
CA ARG A 17 -1.27 2.00 -4.35
C ARG A 17 -0.60 0.93 -3.50
N PHE A 18 0.61 1.23 -3.03
CA PHE A 18 1.40 0.37 -2.16
C PHE A 18 1.49 0.94 -0.75
N TYR A 19 1.45 0.06 0.25
CA TYR A 19 1.44 0.38 1.68
C TYR A 19 2.52 -0.44 2.38
N PRO A 20 3.57 0.20 2.91
CA PRO A 20 4.67 -0.49 3.60
C PRO A 20 4.26 -0.95 5.00
N GLU A 21 4.77 -2.10 5.41
CA GLU A 21 4.49 -2.75 6.69
C GLU A 21 5.76 -3.10 7.48
N THR A 22 6.93 -2.93 6.84
CA THR A 22 8.27 -3.19 7.37
C THR A 22 9.21 -2.05 6.93
N PRO A 23 10.34 -1.84 7.64
CA PRO A 23 11.36 -0.85 7.24
C PRO A 23 11.90 -1.08 5.82
N GLU A 24 12.05 -2.34 5.41
CA GLU A 24 12.47 -2.71 4.07
C GLU A 24 11.41 -2.33 3.03
N GLY A 25 10.14 -2.55 3.35
CA GLY A 25 9.02 -2.10 2.52
C GLY A 25 8.95 -0.57 2.41
N GLU A 26 9.20 0.15 3.50
CA GLU A 26 9.24 1.61 3.51
C GLU A 26 10.39 2.15 2.66
N ALA A 27 11.59 1.57 2.77
CA ALA A 27 12.73 1.95 1.94
C ALA A 27 12.41 1.77 0.45
N ALA A 28 11.81 0.64 0.07
CA ALA A 28 11.39 0.40 -1.31
C ALA A 28 10.29 1.37 -1.76
N TRP A 29 9.34 1.68 -0.87
CA TRP A 29 8.30 2.66 -1.15
C TRP A 29 8.87 4.06 -1.40
N ARG A 30 9.86 4.51 -0.60
CA ARG A 30 10.54 5.79 -0.79
C ARG A 30 11.27 5.86 -2.12
N VAL A 31 11.96 4.79 -2.51
CA VAL A 31 12.61 4.71 -3.83
C VAL A 31 11.59 4.83 -4.96
N MET A 32 10.43 4.16 -4.86
CA MET A 32 9.35 4.31 -5.85
C MET A 32 8.80 5.73 -5.87
N ALA A 33 8.64 6.37 -4.70
CA ALA A 33 8.13 7.72 -4.58
C ALA A 33 9.10 8.76 -5.15
N GLU A 34 10.41 8.60 -4.94
CA GLU A 34 11.45 9.47 -5.51
C GLU A 34 11.55 9.33 -7.04
N ALA A 35 11.25 8.14 -7.58
CA ALA A 35 11.21 7.90 -9.01
C ALA A 35 9.96 8.52 -9.68
N ASP A 36 8.88 8.80 -8.93
CA ASP A 36 7.69 9.48 -9.42
C ASP A 36 7.82 11.00 -9.19
N CYS A 37 7.69 11.78 -10.26
CA CYS A 37 7.83 13.25 -10.19
C CYS A 37 6.79 13.94 -9.30
N ASN A 38 5.69 13.25 -8.94
CA ASN A 38 4.63 13.77 -8.08
C ASN A 38 4.67 13.16 -6.67
N GLY A 39 5.63 12.29 -6.35
CA GLY A 39 5.73 11.63 -5.04
C GLY A 39 4.58 10.66 -4.73
N VAL A 40 3.79 10.29 -5.73
CA VAL A 40 2.65 9.38 -5.57
C VAL A 40 3.02 8.01 -6.11
N VAL A 41 3.12 7.03 -5.21
CA VAL A 41 3.32 5.61 -5.57
C VAL A 41 1.98 4.99 -6.00
N ALA A 42 1.45 5.45 -7.12
CA ALA A 42 0.20 4.98 -7.71
C ALA A 42 0.40 4.55 -9.16
N PHE A 43 0.04 3.31 -9.47
CA PHE A 43 0.28 2.72 -10.79
C PHE A 43 -0.99 2.19 -11.42
N LEU A 44 -1.06 2.26 -12.74
CA LEU A 44 -2.16 1.66 -13.49
C LEU A 44 -2.05 0.14 -13.49
N SER A 45 -3.20 -0.54 -13.53
CA SER A 45 -3.30 -2.01 -13.56
C SER A 45 -2.37 -2.71 -14.57
N PRO A 46 -2.14 -2.20 -15.81
CA PRO A 46 -1.22 -2.83 -16.76
C PRO A 46 0.26 -2.81 -16.33
N GLN A 47 0.67 -1.86 -15.49
CA GLN A 47 2.05 -1.72 -15.03
C GLN A 47 2.34 -2.65 -13.84
N LEU A 48 1.29 -3.05 -13.12
CA LEU A 48 1.37 -3.81 -11.87
C LEU A 48 2.20 -5.11 -11.99
N PRO A 49 2.06 -5.95 -13.03
CA PRO A 49 2.85 -7.17 -13.13
C PRO A 49 4.37 -6.92 -13.17
N SER A 50 4.80 -5.87 -13.88
CA SER A 50 6.22 -5.49 -13.96
C SER A 50 6.75 -5.02 -12.61
N ILE A 51 5.99 -4.19 -11.91
CA ILE A 51 6.36 -3.65 -10.60
C ILE A 51 6.46 -4.77 -9.56
N LEU A 52 5.48 -5.67 -9.52
CA LEU A 52 5.51 -6.83 -8.62
C LEU A 52 6.71 -7.74 -8.89
N ALA A 53 7.12 -7.91 -10.14
CA ALA A 53 8.31 -8.69 -10.49
C ALA A 53 9.59 -8.02 -9.97
N GLN A 54 9.72 -6.69 -10.12
CA GLN A 54 10.87 -5.93 -9.63
C GLN A 54 10.97 -5.98 -8.10
N LEU A 55 9.87 -5.75 -7.38
CA LEU A 55 9.84 -5.80 -5.92
C LEU A 55 10.21 -7.19 -5.38
N ARG A 56 9.69 -8.27 -6.01
CA ARG A 56 10.04 -9.64 -5.62
C ARG A 56 11.50 -9.98 -5.94
N LYS A 57 12.04 -9.49 -7.06
CA LYS A 57 13.46 -9.65 -7.40
C LYS A 57 14.37 -8.94 -6.41
N ALA A 58 13.90 -7.84 -5.81
CA ALA A 58 14.57 -7.14 -4.71
C ALA A 58 14.44 -7.87 -3.36
N GLY A 59 13.78 -9.03 -3.30
CA GLY A 59 13.64 -9.85 -2.09
C GLY A 59 12.43 -9.51 -1.22
N LEU A 60 11.57 -8.57 -1.64
CA LEU A 60 10.41 -8.14 -0.86
C LEU A 60 9.22 -9.10 -0.99
N VAL A 61 8.54 -9.33 0.12
CA VAL A 61 7.29 -10.08 0.20
C VAL A 61 6.11 -9.15 -0.03
N VAL A 62 5.55 -9.17 -1.24
CA VAL A 62 4.43 -8.30 -1.63
C VAL A 62 3.11 -9.06 -1.71
N ARG A 63 2.04 -8.52 -1.10
CA ARG A 63 0.70 -9.15 -1.09
C ARG A 63 -0.41 -8.16 -1.47
N ARG A 64 -1.52 -8.69 -2.00
CA ARG A 64 -2.72 -7.89 -2.22
C ARG A 64 -3.44 -7.66 -0.89
N ALA A 65 -3.83 -6.42 -0.62
CA ALA A 65 -4.67 -6.09 0.52
C ALA A 65 -6.04 -6.77 0.37
N LYS A 66 -6.60 -7.23 1.49
CA LYS A 66 -7.98 -7.72 1.50
C LYS A 66 -8.92 -6.52 1.38
N PRO A 67 -10.04 -6.65 0.64
CA PRO A 67 -11.05 -5.60 0.63
C PRO A 67 -11.59 -5.40 2.05
N VAL A 68 -11.56 -4.15 2.51
CA VAL A 68 -12.09 -3.74 3.81
C VAL A 68 -13.43 -3.05 3.57
N LYS A 69 -14.43 -3.32 4.42
CA LYS A 69 -15.67 -2.55 4.40
C LYS A 69 -15.37 -1.11 4.87
N PRO A 70 -15.94 -0.09 4.20
CA PRO A 70 -15.89 1.27 4.72
C PRO A 70 -16.48 1.31 6.14
N LEU A 71 -15.85 2.09 7.02
CA LEU A 71 -16.43 2.40 8.33
C LEU A 71 -17.68 3.27 8.15
N SER A 72 -18.69 3.07 9.00
CA SER A 72 -19.76 4.06 9.13
C SER A 72 -19.24 5.34 9.81
N SER A 73 -19.96 6.45 9.66
CA SER A 73 -19.61 7.70 10.36
C SER A 73 -19.48 7.49 11.87
N GLU A 74 -20.46 6.80 12.46
CA GLU A 74 -20.48 6.49 13.90
C GLU A 74 -19.26 5.67 14.35
N GLN A 75 -18.80 4.73 13.51
CA GLN A 75 -17.60 3.93 13.80
C GLN A 75 -16.33 4.77 13.70
N LEU A 76 -16.25 5.70 12.73
CA LEU A 76 -15.11 6.60 12.58
C LEU A 76 -15.04 7.58 13.77
N ASP A 77 -16.17 8.18 14.16
CA ASP A 77 -16.25 9.12 15.27
C ASP A 77 -15.85 8.45 16.60
N ALA A 78 -16.29 7.20 16.83
CA ALA A 78 -15.89 6.43 17.99
C ALA A 78 -14.38 6.11 18.03
N MET A 79 -13.76 5.82 16.88
CA MET A 79 -12.31 5.58 16.80
C MET A 79 -11.50 6.84 17.08
N LEU A 80 -11.91 7.99 16.56
CA LEU A 80 -11.22 9.26 16.79
C LEU A 80 -11.32 9.68 18.26
N ALA A 81 -12.50 9.57 18.86
CA ALA A 81 -12.69 9.88 20.29
C ALA A 81 -11.82 9.02 21.21
N ALA A 82 -11.48 7.78 20.81
CA ALA A 82 -10.61 6.90 21.58
C ALA A 82 -9.11 7.26 21.49
N LEU A 83 -8.70 8.12 20.55
CA LEU A 83 -7.32 8.62 20.44
C LEU A 83 -7.10 9.93 21.23
N ASP A 84 -8.18 10.67 21.50
CA ASP A 84 -8.17 11.92 22.25
C ASP A 84 -8.34 11.73 23.78
N GLY A 85 -8.52 10.48 24.25
CA GLY A 85 -8.67 10.11 25.67
C GLY A 85 -7.45 9.40 26.24
#